data_AF-A0A1E7FBB0-F1
#
_entry.id   AF-A0A1E7FBB0-F1
#
_cell.length_a   1.000
_cell.length_b   1.000
_cell.length_c   1.000
_cell.angle_alpha   90.00
_cell.angle_beta   90.00
_cell.angle_gamma   90.00
#
_symmetry.space_group_name_H-M   'P 1'
#
loop_
_entity.id
_entity.type
_entity.pdbx_description
1 polymer ?
#
loop_
_entity_poly.entity_id
_entity_poly.type
_entity_poly.pdbx_seq_one_letter_code
_entity_poly.pdbx_strand_id
1 'polypeptide(L)'
;MKGNAGQVIKVMHEFGGGSGAALPAIMTSLLSQLLGDANILTNPSDTHNLDTELLIEACSGIRSSLAIEGYHDLGTRLAVRLLLPHIEIDSDLRITANLADTLEHHSPKSDAEAKSLLSLCRKLIERKNVRVLDGCSSICIARYRHYLNSSRPGGAVYWLLTGMELESLVLCEGPKRSGAWQRALSSGSCYRILVAYFSETSRTLLKALLGEEKGASLLYSRAEQMVIASQEESNIASFVPAVKVLENIIVIASGIAGRKDESIVANSIISCLEDRPNDEDDGVVSSLARSLHWDLLRLAAAIMEGDAKRADKEDKKIVSSFDVRGMGVLLSVFTIETKARELKDQNDEVKTSPEELHRTRLILGEGLKRAFVAENSMKKSAASSRRSKAYVAGIYGANFTKHSREEQERAVKMMLEY
;
A
#
# COMPACT_ATOMS: atom_id res chain seq x y z
N MET A 1 -17.84 39.52 49.55
CA MET A 1 -18.34 40.15 48.30
C MET A 1 -19.54 39.36 47.81
N LYS A 2 -20.66 40.02 47.45
CA LYS A 2 -21.89 39.37 46.92
C LYS A 2 -21.89 39.37 45.39
N GLY A 3 -20.85 38.82 44.77
CA GLY A 3 -20.71 38.79 43.31
C GLY A 3 -21.22 37.47 42.72
N ASN A 4 -21.90 37.53 41.57
CA ASN A 4 -22.21 36.35 40.77
C ASN A 4 -20.99 36.01 39.91
N ALA A 5 -20.32 34.88 40.20
CA ALA A 5 -19.14 34.43 39.48
C ALA A 5 -19.39 34.21 37.98
N GLY A 6 -20.59 33.77 37.58
CA GLY A 6 -20.97 33.64 36.17
C GLY A 6 -21.02 34.99 35.44
N GLN A 7 -21.40 36.07 36.13
CA GLN A 7 -21.37 37.42 35.55
C GLN A 7 -19.94 37.89 35.28
N VAL A 8 -18.96 37.48 36.10
CA VAL A 8 -17.54 37.80 35.89
C VAL A 8 -17.02 37.13 34.62
N ILE A 9 -17.34 35.85 34.42
CA ILE A 9 -16.95 35.11 33.21
C ILE A 9 -17.57 35.76 31.96
N LYS A 10 -18.87 36.08 32.01
CA LYS A 10 -19.57 36.76 30.91
C LYS A 10 -18.92 38.10 30.56
N VAL A 11 -18.60 38.92 31.57
CA VAL A 11 -17.92 40.20 31.35
C VAL A 11 -16.53 39.98 30.77
N MET A 12 -15.75 39.00 31.26
CA MET A 12 -14.43 38.71 30.68
C MET A 12 -14.51 38.23 29.23
N HIS A 13 -15.54 37.45 28.89
CA HIS A 13 -15.81 37.04 27.51
C HIS A 13 -16.09 38.27 26.61
N GLU A 14 -16.97 39.17 27.06
CA GLU A 14 -17.31 40.41 26.34
C GLU A 14 -16.12 41.39 26.23
N PHE A 15 -15.25 41.45 27.24
CA PHE A 15 -14.07 42.34 27.29
C PHE A 15 -12.80 41.72 26.67
N GLY A 16 -12.96 40.71 25.83
CA GLY A 16 -11.87 40.21 24.98
C GLY A 16 -11.80 38.69 24.86
N GLY A 17 -12.42 37.92 25.76
CA GLY A 17 -12.43 36.46 25.66
C GLY A 17 -13.00 35.94 24.33
N GLY A 18 -14.08 36.55 23.83
CA GLY A 18 -14.68 36.23 22.53
C GLY A 18 -14.02 36.90 21.32
N SER A 19 -12.93 37.66 21.50
CA SER A 19 -12.31 38.43 20.40
C SER A 19 -11.44 37.60 19.45
N GLY A 20 -11.17 36.33 19.77
CA GLY A 20 -10.22 35.49 19.05
C GLY A 20 -8.75 35.75 19.41
N ALA A 21 -8.46 36.65 20.36
CA ALA A 21 -7.13 36.83 20.91
C ALA A 21 -6.78 35.73 21.93
N ALA A 22 -5.56 35.17 21.83
CA ALA A 22 -5.15 34.02 22.63
C ALA A 22 -5.21 34.28 24.14
N LEU A 23 -4.57 35.34 24.62
CA LEU A 23 -4.44 35.59 26.07
C LEU A 23 -5.80 35.81 26.75
N PRO A 24 -6.69 36.71 26.26
CA PRO A 24 -8.01 36.89 26.88
C PRO A 24 -8.88 35.62 26.85
N ALA A 25 -8.84 34.85 25.75
CA ALA A 25 -9.62 33.63 25.62
C ALA A 25 -9.13 32.54 26.60
N ILE A 26 -7.81 32.35 26.71
CA ILE A 26 -7.21 31.42 27.68
C ILE A 26 -7.52 31.84 29.12
N MET A 27 -7.37 33.13 29.45
CA MET A 27 -7.66 33.63 30.80
C MET A 27 -9.12 33.42 31.19
N THR A 28 -10.05 33.65 30.25
CA THR A 28 -11.49 33.44 30.48
C THR A 28 -11.81 31.96 30.68
N SER A 29 -11.23 31.07 29.86
CA SER A 29 -11.39 29.62 30.00
C SER A 29 -10.80 29.09 31.32
N LEU A 30 -9.57 29.47 31.67
CA LEU A 30 -8.92 29.06 32.92
C LEU A 30 -9.66 29.57 34.16
N LEU A 31 -10.15 30.81 34.12
CA LEU A 31 -10.93 31.34 35.24
C LEU A 31 -12.25 30.58 35.42
N SER A 32 -12.93 30.24 34.32
CA SER A 32 -14.13 29.41 34.35
C SER A 32 -13.86 28.06 35.02
N GLN A 33 -12.80 27.38 34.59
CA GLN A 33 -12.36 26.10 35.17
C GLN A 33 -12.06 26.22 36.67
N LEU A 34 -11.25 27.21 37.08
CA LEU A 34 -10.91 27.42 38.49
C LEU A 34 -12.14 27.70 39.38
N LEU A 35 -13.10 28.47 38.88
CA LEU A 35 -14.33 28.79 39.60
C LEU A 35 -15.30 27.59 39.64
N GLY A 36 -15.29 26.76 38.60
CA GLY A 36 -15.98 25.47 38.55
C GLY A 36 -15.41 24.48 39.57
N ASP A 37 -14.08 24.29 39.57
CA ASP A 37 -13.37 23.42 40.52
C ASP A 37 -13.59 23.85 41.98
N ALA A 38 -13.68 25.16 42.22
CA ALA A 38 -14.00 25.71 43.54
C ALA A 38 -15.48 25.58 43.93
N ASN A 39 -16.34 25.01 43.07
CA ASN A 39 -17.80 24.90 43.22
C ASN A 39 -18.50 26.26 43.46
N ILE A 40 -17.96 27.34 42.88
CA ILE A 40 -18.51 28.69 43.00
C ILE A 40 -19.53 28.97 41.89
N LEU A 41 -19.36 28.33 40.72
CA LEU A 41 -20.33 28.41 39.62
C LEU A 41 -21.55 27.54 39.94
N THR A 42 -22.69 28.19 40.14
CA THR A 42 -23.98 27.51 40.31
C THR A 42 -24.57 27.28 38.92
N ASN A 43 -24.31 26.10 38.35
CA ASN A 43 -24.76 25.74 36.99
C ASN A 43 -26.30 25.83 36.88
N PRO A 44 -26.86 26.77 36.10
CA PRO A 44 -28.25 26.69 35.70
C PRO A 44 -28.33 25.77 34.46
N SER A 45 -28.82 24.54 34.65
CA SER A 45 -29.51 23.70 33.66
C SER A 45 -28.94 23.59 32.23
N ASP A 46 -28.32 22.45 31.93
CA ASP A 46 -28.59 21.53 30.81
C ASP A 46 -28.61 21.96 29.33
N THR A 47 -28.39 23.22 28.94
CA THR A 47 -28.49 23.57 27.50
C THR A 47 -27.21 24.03 26.80
N HIS A 48 -26.15 24.46 27.50
CA HIS A 48 -24.87 24.78 26.87
C HIS A 48 -23.70 24.53 27.83
N ASN A 49 -22.79 23.62 27.48
CA ASN A 49 -21.56 23.39 28.23
C ASN A 49 -20.57 24.54 27.95
N LEU A 50 -20.79 25.67 28.62
CA LEU A 50 -20.04 26.92 28.48
C LEU A 50 -18.53 26.70 28.64
N ASP A 51 -18.11 25.80 29.53
CA ASP A 51 -16.69 25.49 29.73
C ASP A 51 -16.06 24.88 28.48
N THR A 52 -16.79 24.03 27.77
CA THR A 52 -16.34 23.48 26.49
C THR A 52 -16.26 24.55 25.41
N GLU A 53 -17.21 25.48 25.36
CA GLU A 53 -17.21 26.59 24.40
C GLU A 53 -16.01 27.52 24.64
N LEU A 54 -15.77 27.92 25.88
CA LEU A 54 -14.62 28.74 26.26
C LEU A 54 -13.28 28.04 25.99
N LEU A 55 -13.19 26.73 26.22
CA LEU A 55 -11.99 25.94 25.92
C LEU A 55 -11.71 25.89 24.40
N ILE A 56 -12.75 25.69 23.59
CA ILE A 56 -12.65 25.68 22.12
C ILE A 56 -12.26 27.07 21.60
N GLU A 57 -12.85 28.13 22.14
CA GLU A 57 -12.48 29.52 21.81
C GLU A 57 -11.03 29.81 22.19
N ALA A 58 -10.56 29.35 23.35
CA ALA A 58 -9.16 29.48 23.75
C ALA A 58 -8.21 28.74 22.79
N CYS A 59 -8.57 27.53 22.36
CA CYS A 59 -7.84 26.78 21.34
C CYS A 59 -7.75 27.57 20.01
N SER A 60 -8.89 28.07 19.52
CA SER A 60 -8.96 28.87 18.30
C SER A 60 -8.14 30.16 18.41
N GLY A 61 -8.22 30.82 19.57
CA GLY A 61 -7.49 32.05 19.85
C GLY A 61 -5.97 31.85 19.85
N ILE A 62 -5.48 30.76 20.46
CA ILE A 62 -4.05 30.36 20.42
C ILE A 62 -3.60 30.20 18.98
N ARG A 63 -4.33 29.40 18.19
CA ARG A 63 -3.95 29.10 16.80
C ARG A 63 -3.92 30.36 15.97
N SER A 64 -4.96 31.19 16.06
CA SER A 64 -5.11 32.40 15.24
C SER A 64 -4.06 33.45 15.60
N SER A 65 -3.85 33.72 16.89
CA SER A 65 -2.91 34.75 17.35
C SER A 65 -1.47 34.38 16.99
N LEU A 66 -1.07 33.12 17.22
CA LEU A 66 0.29 32.68 16.87
C LEU A 66 0.49 32.50 15.37
N ALA A 67 -0.57 32.23 14.61
CA ALA A 67 -0.51 32.22 13.16
C ALA A 67 -0.21 33.62 12.58
N ILE A 68 -0.82 34.67 13.14
CA ILE A 68 -0.56 36.07 12.72
C ILE A 68 0.92 36.43 12.89
N GLU A 69 1.54 35.96 13.98
CA GLU A 69 2.96 36.16 14.28
C GLU A 69 3.90 35.18 13.53
N GLY A 70 3.38 34.31 12.67
CA GLY A 70 4.15 33.33 11.90
C GLY A 70 4.56 32.06 12.66
N TYR A 71 4.14 31.91 13.91
CA TYR A 71 4.41 30.77 14.80
C TYR A 71 3.35 29.66 14.73
N HIS A 72 2.92 29.27 13.52
CA HIS A 72 1.86 28.28 13.31
C HIS A 72 2.09 26.93 14.02
N ASP A 73 3.32 26.42 13.99
CA ASP A 73 3.68 25.12 14.59
C ASP A 73 3.54 25.18 16.13
N LEU A 74 4.02 26.28 16.75
CA LEU A 74 3.88 26.49 18.19
C LEU A 74 2.41 26.63 18.58
N GLY A 75 1.62 27.39 17.82
CA GLY A 75 0.19 27.56 18.07
C GLY A 75 -0.57 26.25 18.01
N THR A 76 -0.28 25.41 17.02
CA THR A 76 -0.88 24.07 16.90
C THR A 76 -0.50 23.20 18.09
N ARG A 77 0.78 23.17 18.48
CA ARG A 77 1.24 22.35 19.61
C ARG A 77 0.61 22.78 20.94
N LEU A 78 0.45 24.07 21.17
CA LEU A 78 -0.20 24.61 22.37
C LEU A 78 -1.70 24.30 22.37
N ALA A 79 -2.38 24.46 21.23
CA ALA A 79 -3.78 24.09 21.07
C ALA A 79 -4.03 22.60 21.35
N VAL A 80 -3.21 21.72 20.77
CA VAL A 80 -3.27 20.28 21.02
C VAL A 80 -3.08 19.98 22.52
N ARG A 81 -2.07 20.59 23.15
CA ARG A 81 -1.82 20.40 24.60
C ARG A 81 -2.90 20.97 25.50
N LEU A 82 -3.60 22.01 25.06
CA LEU A 82 -4.74 22.57 25.78
C LEU A 82 -5.93 21.60 25.74
N LEU A 83 -6.22 21.00 24.59
CA LEU A 83 -7.40 20.13 24.43
C LEU A 83 -7.20 18.71 24.99
N LEU A 84 -5.99 18.14 24.85
CA LEU A 84 -5.72 16.74 25.19
C LEU A 84 -6.14 16.30 26.60
N PRO A 85 -5.90 17.08 27.67
CA PRO A 85 -6.28 16.69 29.03
C PRO A 85 -7.80 16.54 29.24
N HIS A 86 -8.61 17.16 28.38
CA HIS A 86 -10.06 17.17 28.49
C HIS A 86 -10.76 16.09 27.65
N ILE A 87 -10.00 15.17 27.04
CA ILE A 87 -10.54 14.07 26.24
C ILE A 87 -10.55 12.78 27.07
N GLU A 88 -11.72 12.47 27.61
CA GLU A 88 -12.04 11.26 28.36
C GLU A 88 -13.20 10.49 27.69
N ILE A 89 -13.52 9.29 28.19
CA ILE A 89 -14.55 8.41 27.58
C ILE A 89 -15.92 9.10 27.52
N ASP A 90 -16.26 9.91 28.53
CA ASP A 90 -17.53 10.62 28.63
C ASP A 90 -17.40 12.13 28.32
N SER A 91 -16.28 12.54 27.71
CA SER A 91 -16.04 13.95 27.38
C SER A 91 -16.87 14.46 26.20
N ASP A 92 -17.06 15.77 26.13
CA ASP A 92 -17.78 16.42 25.04
C ASP A 92 -17.06 16.16 23.69
N LEU A 93 -17.77 15.52 22.76
CA LEU A 93 -17.25 15.16 21.43
C LEU A 93 -16.76 16.37 20.62
N ARG A 94 -17.21 17.59 20.95
CA ARG A 94 -16.75 18.84 20.33
C ARG A 94 -15.28 19.12 20.62
N ILE A 95 -14.78 18.73 21.79
CA ILE A 95 -13.35 18.86 22.16
C ILE A 95 -12.50 17.95 21.26
N THR A 96 -12.91 16.69 21.13
CA THR A 96 -12.24 15.71 20.26
C THR A 96 -12.28 16.14 18.80
N ALA A 97 -13.41 16.68 18.32
CA ALA A 97 -13.53 17.19 16.96
C ALA A 97 -12.57 18.36 16.71
N ASN A 98 -12.49 19.34 17.63
CA ASN A 98 -11.58 20.47 17.48
C ASN A 98 -10.10 20.05 17.53
N LEU A 99 -9.76 19.02 18.31
CA LEU A 99 -8.42 18.44 18.29
C LEU A 99 -8.11 17.82 16.92
N ALA A 100 -9.03 16.98 16.41
CA ALA A 100 -8.87 16.33 15.10
C ALA A 100 -8.74 17.37 13.98
N ASP A 101 -9.63 18.37 13.92
CA ASP A 101 -9.59 19.46 12.93
C ASP A 101 -8.28 20.24 13.01
N THR A 102 -7.77 20.48 14.23
CA THR A 102 -6.49 21.15 14.44
C THR A 102 -5.31 20.35 13.86
N LEU A 103 -5.33 19.03 14.01
CA LEU A 103 -4.29 18.15 13.47
C LEU A 103 -4.42 18.00 11.95
N GLU A 104 -5.63 17.83 11.43
CA GLU A 104 -5.91 17.61 10.01
C GLU A 104 -5.46 18.80 9.13
N HIS A 105 -5.69 20.02 9.61
CA HIS A 105 -5.31 21.24 8.89
C HIS A 105 -3.88 21.67 9.14
N HIS A 106 -3.11 20.93 9.95
CA HIS A 106 -1.72 21.25 10.22
C HIS A 106 -0.78 20.48 9.29
N SER A 107 0.15 21.19 8.66
CA SER A 107 1.19 20.61 7.80
C SER A 107 2.57 20.84 8.45
N PRO A 108 3.08 19.89 9.25
CA PRO A 108 4.32 20.12 9.99
C PRO A 108 5.51 20.36 9.06
N LYS A 109 6.30 21.39 9.37
CA LYS A 109 7.48 21.77 8.57
C LYS A 109 8.66 20.83 8.78
N SER A 110 8.72 20.13 9.92
CA SER A 110 9.81 19.21 10.27
C SER A 110 9.31 17.85 10.74
N ASP A 111 10.17 16.85 10.64
CA ASP A 111 9.90 15.50 11.13
C ASP A 111 9.82 15.47 12.66
N ALA A 112 10.62 16.29 13.34
CA ALA A 112 10.57 16.43 14.79
C ALA A 112 9.19 16.93 15.25
N GLU A 113 8.60 17.88 14.52
CA GLU A 113 7.28 18.41 14.87
C GLU A 113 6.17 17.38 14.65
N ALA A 114 6.17 16.73 13.49
CA ALA A 114 5.22 15.66 13.21
C ALA A 114 5.32 14.55 14.28
N LYS A 115 6.52 14.07 14.61
CA LYS A 115 6.73 13.06 15.67
C LYS A 115 6.25 13.55 17.04
N SER A 116 6.49 14.82 17.38
CA SER A 116 6.00 15.41 18.63
C SER A 116 4.47 15.39 18.69
N LEU A 117 3.77 15.77 17.62
CA LEU A 117 2.30 15.78 17.60
C LEU A 117 1.71 14.37 17.66
N LEU A 118 2.27 13.43 16.90
CA LEU A 118 1.86 12.02 16.92
C LEU A 118 2.06 11.39 18.31
N SER A 119 3.19 11.67 18.96
CA SER A 119 3.47 11.13 20.31
C SER A 119 2.51 11.67 21.38
N LEU A 120 2.08 12.94 21.26
CA LEU A 120 1.07 13.52 22.15
C LEU A 120 -0.28 12.82 22.00
N CYS A 121 -0.66 12.45 20.77
CA CYS A 121 -1.95 11.86 20.46
C CYS A 121 -1.99 10.33 20.65
N ARG A 122 -0.83 9.68 20.76
CA ARG A 122 -0.70 8.21 20.78
C ARG A 122 -1.59 7.51 21.79
N LYS A 123 -1.72 8.05 23.02
CA LYS A 123 -2.57 7.44 24.05
C LYS A 123 -4.05 7.40 23.66
N LEU A 124 -4.54 8.39 22.91
CA LEU A 124 -5.93 8.41 22.43
C LEU A 124 -6.13 7.42 21.27
N ILE A 125 -5.12 7.26 20.41
CA ILE A 125 -5.11 6.25 19.35
C ILE A 125 -5.13 4.84 19.94
N GLU A 126 -4.32 4.57 20.97
CA GLU A 126 -4.31 3.29 21.68
C GLU A 126 -5.65 2.98 22.38
N ARG A 127 -6.43 4.02 22.71
CA ARG A 127 -7.82 3.92 23.19
C ARG A 127 -8.85 3.83 22.04
N LYS A 128 -8.40 3.59 20.81
CA LYS A 128 -9.23 3.46 19.59
C LYS A 128 -10.03 4.72 19.21
N ASN A 129 -9.51 5.92 19.49
CA ASN A 129 -10.17 7.15 19.05
C ASN A 129 -9.95 7.40 17.54
N VAL A 130 -10.97 7.09 16.74
CA VAL A 130 -10.92 7.19 15.26
C VAL A 130 -10.73 8.63 14.78
N ARG A 131 -11.38 9.62 15.40
CA ARG A 131 -11.25 11.03 14.97
C ARG A 131 -9.83 11.56 15.14
N VAL A 132 -9.18 11.21 16.25
CA VAL A 132 -7.78 11.59 16.48
C VAL A 132 -6.86 10.86 15.50
N LEU A 133 -7.16 9.61 15.16
CA LEU A 133 -6.44 8.88 14.12
C LEU A 133 -6.50 9.63 12.78
N ASP A 134 -7.68 10.10 12.33
CA ASP A 134 -7.81 10.82 11.06
C ASP A 134 -6.91 12.07 11.00
N GLY A 135 -6.85 12.84 12.08
CA GLY A 135 -5.94 13.98 12.22
C GLY A 135 -4.46 13.57 12.19
N CYS A 136 -4.10 12.47 12.86
CA CYS A 136 -2.73 11.93 12.83
C CYS A 136 -2.33 11.36 11.48
N SER A 137 -3.24 10.66 10.77
CA SER A 137 -3.02 10.20 9.41
C SER A 137 -2.79 11.37 8.46
N SER A 138 -3.52 12.46 8.64
CA SER A 138 -3.32 13.70 7.86
C SER A 138 -1.93 14.31 8.06
N ILE A 139 -1.39 14.28 9.28
CA ILE A 139 0.01 14.67 9.55
C ILE A 139 1.00 13.78 8.79
N CYS A 140 0.81 12.46 8.84
CA CYS A 140 1.65 11.51 8.10
C CYS A 140 1.58 11.75 6.59
N ILE A 141 0.38 11.98 6.05
CA ILE A 141 0.15 12.27 4.63
C ILE A 141 0.79 13.62 4.23
N ALA A 142 0.73 14.64 5.08
CA ALA A 142 1.38 15.92 4.83
C ALA A 142 2.90 15.77 4.72
N ARG A 143 3.53 14.99 5.62
CA ARG A 143 4.97 14.68 5.53
C ARG A 143 5.29 13.82 4.31
N TYR A 144 4.49 12.80 4.01
CA TYR A 144 4.59 12.02 2.77
C TYR A 144 4.63 12.93 1.52
N ARG A 145 3.68 13.86 1.40
CA ARG A 145 3.62 14.81 0.27
C ARG A 145 4.85 15.70 0.20
N HIS A 146 5.37 16.16 1.33
CA HIS A 146 6.61 16.94 1.38
C HIS A 146 7.82 16.14 0.84
N TYR A 147 7.96 14.87 1.26
CA TYR A 147 9.03 13.99 0.78
C TYR A 147 8.86 13.60 -0.69
N LEU A 148 7.62 13.44 -1.15
CA LEU A 148 7.31 13.21 -2.57
C LEU A 148 7.76 14.41 -3.43
N ASN A 149 7.41 15.63 -3.01
CA ASN A 149 7.81 16.86 -3.69
C ASN A 149 9.32 17.12 -3.66
N SER A 150 10.01 16.59 -2.65
CA SER A 150 11.46 16.69 -2.51
C SER A 150 12.22 15.55 -3.21
N SER A 151 11.53 14.69 -3.97
CA SER A 151 12.11 13.53 -4.66
C SER A 151 12.86 12.57 -3.73
N ARG A 152 12.36 12.39 -2.51
CA ARG A 152 12.95 11.52 -1.47
C ARG A 152 12.00 10.36 -1.16
N PRO A 153 11.98 9.31 -1.98
CA PRO A 153 11.00 8.24 -1.90
C PRO A 153 11.07 7.46 -0.59
N GLY A 154 12.27 7.24 -0.02
CA GLY A 154 12.41 6.53 1.26
C GLY A 154 11.70 7.22 2.42
N GLY A 155 11.86 8.55 2.54
CA GLY A 155 11.14 9.34 3.55
C GLY A 155 9.63 9.37 3.33
N ALA A 156 9.18 9.35 2.07
CA ALA A 156 7.76 9.24 1.73
C ALA A 156 7.17 7.90 2.22
N VAL A 157 7.88 6.79 2.00
CA VAL A 157 7.50 5.45 2.47
C VAL A 157 7.48 5.40 4.01
N TYR A 158 8.52 5.91 4.67
CA TYR A 158 8.60 5.97 6.13
C TYR A 158 7.35 6.60 6.77
N TRP A 159 6.92 7.75 6.26
CA TRP A 159 5.78 8.46 6.83
C TRP A 159 4.44 7.76 6.59
N LEU A 160 4.27 7.10 5.44
CA LEU A 160 3.10 6.27 5.20
C LEU A 160 3.08 5.03 6.10
N LEU A 161 4.22 4.36 6.30
CA LEU A 161 4.33 3.22 7.20
C LEU A 161 4.06 3.64 8.66
N THR A 162 4.58 4.80 9.08
CA THR A 162 4.28 5.38 10.40
C THR A 162 2.77 5.61 10.56
N GLY A 163 2.09 6.15 9.55
CA GLY A 163 0.64 6.31 9.56
C GLY A 163 -0.11 4.97 9.62
N MET A 164 0.34 3.98 8.85
CA MET A 164 -0.24 2.64 8.89
C MET A 164 -0.07 1.94 10.25
N GLU A 165 1.03 2.17 10.96
CA GLU A 165 1.20 1.67 12.32
C GLU A 165 0.13 2.23 13.26
N LEU A 166 -0.18 3.53 13.15
CA LEU A 166 -1.26 4.16 13.91
C LEU A 166 -2.63 3.62 13.50
N GLU A 167 -2.89 3.51 12.19
CA GLU A 167 -4.13 2.94 11.65
C GLU A 167 -4.34 1.51 12.17
N SER A 168 -3.28 0.70 12.24
CA SER A 168 -3.36 -0.68 12.72
C SER A 168 -3.74 -0.81 14.20
N LEU A 169 -3.49 0.21 15.03
CA LEU A 169 -3.85 0.20 16.45
C LEU A 169 -5.36 0.39 16.66
N VAL A 170 -6.04 1.02 15.70
CA VAL A 170 -7.45 1.39 15.80
C VAL A 170 -8.33 0.49 14.94
N LEU A 171 -7.94 0.28 13.68
CA LEU A 171 -8.75 -0.40 12.68
C LEU A 171 -8.68 -1.93 12.81
N CYS A 172 -7.54 -2.45 13.25
CA CYS A 172 -7.30 -3.88 13.22
C CYS A 172 -7.50 -4.51 14.60
N GLU A 173 -8.29 -5.58 14.64
CA GLU A 173 -8.48 -6.41 15.83
C GLU A 173 -7.95 -7.84 15.60
N GLY A 174 -7.55 -8.50 16.68
CA GLY A 174 -7.09 -9.89 16.63
C GLY A 174 -5.61 -10.06 16.25
N PRO A 175 -5.18 -11.31 15.98
CA PRO A 175 -3.77 -11.61 15.73
C PRO A 175 -3.31 -10.99 14.41
N LYS A 176 -2.14 -10.34 14.46
CA LYS A 176 -1.41 -9.92 13.26
C LYS A 176 -1.24 -11.15 12.34
N ARG A 177 -1.49 -10.99 11.03
CA ARG A 177 -1.41 -12.02 9.96
C ARG A 177 -2.67 -12.84 9.67
N SER A 178 -3.84 -12.48 10.21
CA SER A 178 -5.10 -12.99 9.64
C SER A 178 -5.48 -12.19 8.39
N GLY A 179 -6.18 -12.82 7.43
CA GLY A 179 -6.73 -12.10 6.28
C GLY A 179 -7.68 -10.97 6.72
N ALA A 180 -8.44 -11.19 7.80
CA ALA A 180 -9.32 -10.18 8.39
C ALA A 180 -8.54 -8.94 8.88
N TRP A 181 -7.35 -9.14 9.45
CA TRP A 181 -6.47 -8.05 9.87
C TRP A 181 -5.99 -7.21 8.69
N GLN A 182 -5.62 -7.86 7.58
CA GLN A 182 -5.19 -7.17 6.35
C GLN A 182 -6.35 -6.42 5.68
N ARG A 183 -7.54 -7.04 5.62
CA ARG A 183 -8.76 -6.39 5.12
C ARG A 183 -9.19 -5.19 5.97
N ALA A 184 -9.01 -5.26 7.29
CA ALA A 184 -9.25 -4.12 8.15
C ALA A 184 -8.24 -3.00 7.89
N LEU A 185 -6.95 -3.33 7.76
CA LEU A 185 -5.89 -2.36 7.47
C LEU A 185 -6.08 -1.68 6.12
N SER A 186 -6.62 -2.38 5.11
CA SER A 186 -6.83 -1.81 3.78
C SER A 186 -7.87 -0.69 3.72
N SER A 187 -8.69 -0.54 4.77
CA SER A 187 -9.57 0.62 4.94
C SER A 187 -8.81 1.91 5.30
N GLY A 188 -7.58 1.78 5.81
CA GLY A 188 -6.69 2.88 6.17
C GLY A 188 -6.34 3.78 4.97
N SER A 189 -6.20 5.07 5.24
CA SER A 189 -5.82 6.08 4.26
C SER A 189 -4.34 5.96 3.87
N CYS A 190 -3.45 5.78 4.85
CA CYS A 190 -2.02 5.63 4.63
C CYS A 190 -1.72 4.33 3.89
N TYR A 191 -2.42 3.24 4.24
CA TYR A 191 -2.33 1.97 3.49
C TYR A 191 -2.67 2.16 2.01
N ARG A 192 -3.83 2.76 1.70
CA ARG A 192 -4.29 2.94 0.32
C ARG A 192 -3.35 3.83 -0.48
N ILE A 193 -2.83 4.90 0.11
CA ILE A 193 -1.85 5.79 -0.53
C ILE A 193 -0.52 5.05 -0.76
N LEU A 194 -0.05 4.23 0.19
CA LEU A 194 1.15 3.43 0.03
C LEU A 194 1.00 2.44 -1.12
N VAL A 195 -0.10 1.69 -1.15
CA VAL A 195 -0.39 0.75 -2.23
C VAL A 195 -0.41 1.48 -3.57
N ALA A 196 -1.12 2.60 -3.69
CA ALA A 196 -1.14 3.40 -4.92
C ALA A 196 0.26 3.89 -5.33
N TYR A 197 1.10 4.28 -4.37
CA TYR A 197 2.44 4.76 -4.65
C TYR A 197 3.38 3.65 -5.16
N PHE A 198 3.35 2.48 -4.53
CA PHE A 198 4.08 1.29 -4.98
C PHE A 198 3.56 0.79 -6.34
N SER A 199 2.25 0.83 -6.52
CA SER A 199 1.56 0.47 -7.76
C SER A 199 2.04 1.30 -8.94
N GLU A 200 2.01 2.62 -8.78
CA GLU A 200 2.39 3.55 -9.84
C GLU A 200 3.87 3.40 -10.20
N THR A 201 4.71 3.24 -9.18
CA THR A 201 6.15 3.02 -9.37
C THR A 201 6.42 1.71 -10.09
N SER A 202 5.74 0.63 -9.68
CA SER A 202 5.79 -0.70 -10.32
C SER A 202 5.43 -0.61 -11.81
N ARG A 203 4.29 0.02 -12.10
CA ARG A 203 3.79 0.20 -13.47
C ARG A 203 4.73 1.04 -14.33
N THR A 204 5.20 2.16 -13.81
CA THR A 204 6.08 3.08 -14.54
C THR A 204 7.42 2.43 -14.83
N LEU A 205 8.01 1.73 -13.84
CA LEU A 205 9.25 0.98 -14.02
C LEU A 205 9.06 -0.13 -15.06
N LEU A 206 7.98 -0.90 -14.99
CA LEU A 206 7.70 -1.97 -15.93
C LEU A 206 7.54 -1.47 -17.37
N LYS A 207 6.82 -0.35 -17.57
CA LYS A 207 6.71 0.31 -18.87
C LYS A 207 8.05 0.81 -19.39
N ALA A 208 8.89 1.37 -18.51
CA ALA A 208 10.23 1.82 -18.87
C ALA A 208 11.19 0.65 -19.19
N LEU A 209 10.91 -0.57 -18.76
CA LEU A 209 11.64 -1.78 -19.19
C LEU A 209 11.16 -2.29 -20.55
N LEU A 210 9.88 -2.11 -20.85
CA LEU A 210 9.27 -2.51 -22.12
C LEU A 210 9.54 -1.51 -23.26
N GLY A 211 9.76 -0.23 -22.93
CA GLY A 211 10.15 0.83 -23.88
C GLY A 211 11.63 1.20 -23.75
N GLU A 212 12.24 1.73 -24.81
CA GLU A 212 13.59 2.31 -24.79
C GLU A 212 13.61 3.70 -24.11
N GLU A 213 12.91 3.88 -22.98
CA GLU A 213 12.80 5.19 -22.34
C GLU A 213 14.11 5.58 -21.61
N LYS A 214 14.64 6.75 -21.98
CA LYS A 214 15.70 7.44 -21.23
C LYS A 214 15.17 7.81 -19.84
N GLY A 215 15.41 6.96 -18.84
CA GLY A 215 14.96 7.21 -17.46
C GLY A 215 14.81 5.97 -16.58
N ALA A 216 14.90 4.77 -17.15
CA ALA A 216 14.76 3.51 -16.40
C ALA A 216 15.69 3.41 -15.18
N SER A 217 16.92 3.95 -15.25
CA SER A 217 17.87 3.95 -14.13
C SER A 217 17.42 4.80 -12.94
N LEU A 218 16.80 5.95 -13.19
CA LEU A 218 16.25 6.81 -12.14
C LEU A 218 15.03 6.16 -11.48
N LEU A 219 14.15 5.54 -12.28
CA LEU A 219 12.99 4.81 -11.78
C LEU A 219 13.41 3.57 -10.97
N TYR A 220 14.44 2.86 -11.42
CA TYR A 220 15.02 1.74 -10.69
C TYR A 220 15.58 2.18 -9.33
N SER A 221 16.41 3.23 -9.30
CA SER A 221 16.97 3.75 -8.05
C SER A 221 15.88 4.23 -7.09
N ARG A 222 14.82 4.86 -7.62
CA ARG A 222 13.65 5.25 -6.82
C ARG A 222 12.96 4.03 -6.21
N ALA A 223 12.69 2.99 -7.01
CA ALA A 223 12.05 1.76 -6.56
C ALA A 223 12.89 1.06 -5.48
N GLU A 224 14.21 1.00 -5.66
CA GLU A 224 15.14 0.42 -4.70
C GLU A 224 15.10 1.16 -3.35
N GLN A 225 15.13 2.50 -3.37
CA GLN A 225 14.99 3.28 -2.14
C GLN A 225 13.65 3.07 -1.43
N MET A 226 12.56 2.83 -2.16
CA MET A 226 11.25 2.53 -1.57
C MET A 226 11.24 1.17 -0.87
N VAL A 227 11.84 0.16 -1.49
CA VAL A 227 11.94 -1.20 -0.93
C VAL A 227 12.86 -1.22 0.29
N ILE A 228 14.02 -0.58 0.23
CA ILE A 228 14.94 -0.47 1.38
C ILE A 228 14.23 0.17 2.57
N ALA A 229 13.56 1.31 2.37
CA ALA A 229 12.81 1.97 3.43
C ALA A 229 11.68 1.10 3.99
N SER A 230 11.10 0.21 3.18
CA SER A 230 10.07 -0.74 3.63
C SER A 230 10.64 -1.84 4.53
N GLN A 231 11.87 -2.25 4.30
CA GLN A 231 12.52 -3.33 5.04
C GLN A 231 13.16 -2.84 6.35
N GLU A 232 13.69 -1.62 6.37
CA GLU A 232 14.39 -1.06 7.53
C GLU A 232 13.43 -0.48 8.59
N GLU A 233 12.31 0.11 8.17
CA GLU A 233 11.53 1.00 9.05
C GLU A 233 10.38 0.31 9.77
N SER A 234 9.74 -0.70 9.17
CA SER A 234 8.59 -1.35 9.82
C SER A 234 8.31 -2.77 9.34
N ASN A 235 8.03 -3.64 10.32
CA ASN A 235 7.51 -4.99 10.06
C ASN A 235 6.15 -4.98 9.35
N ILE A 236 5.40 -3.86 9.40
CA ILE A 236 4.07 -3.76 8.79
C ILE A 236 4.13 -3.82 7.26
N ALA A 237 5.25 -3.38 6.66
CA ALA A 237 5.44 -3.38 5.21
C ALA A 237 5.40 -4.78 4.61
N SER A 238 5.81 -5.81 5.38
CA SER A 238 5.75 -7.21 4.95
C SER A 238 4.32 -7.71 4.68
N PHE A 239 3.31 -7.02 5.23
CA PHE A 239 1.89 -7.29 5.03
C PHE A 239 1.27 -6.49 3.88
N VAL A 240 2.07 -5.68 3.17
CA VAL A 240 1.60 -4.90 2.03
C VAL A 240 2.00 -5.62 0.75
N PRO A 241 1.08 -6.30 0.04
CA PRO A 241 1.45 -7.08 -1.14
C PRO A 241 2.10 -6.25 -2.26
N ALA A 242 1.74 -4.97 -2.39
CA ALA A 242 2.34 -4.06 -3.39
C ALA A 242 3.85 -3.87 -3.19
N VAL A 243 4.37 -4.02 -1.96
CA VAL A 243 5.81 -4.01 -1.68
C VAL A 243 6.47 -5.20 -2.35
N LYS A 244 5.92 -6.40 -2.17
CA LYS A 244 6.42 -7.65 -2.79
C LYS A 244 6.35 -7.61 -4.33
N VAL A 245 5.32 -6.98 -4.89
CA VAL A 245 5.22 -6.77 -6.34
C VAL A 245 6.37 -5.88 -6.83
N LEU A 246 6.65 -4.77 -6.15
CA LEU A 246 7.76 -3.89 -6.53
C LEU A 246 9.12 -4.58 -6.36
N GLU A 247 9.31 -5.36 -5.29
CA GLU A 247 10.51 -6.19 -5.09
C GLU A 247 10.76 -7.12 -6.27
N ASN A 248 9.74 -7.86 -6.73
CA ASN A 248 9.84 -8.72 -7.89
C ASN A 248 10.13 -7.95 -9.18
N ILE A 249 9.54 -6.76 -9.36
CA ILE A 249 9.82 -5.91 -10.54
C ILE A 249 11.25 -5.38 -10.54
N ILE A 250 11.81 -5.04 -9.37
CA ILE A 250 13.23 -4.70 -9.25
C ILE A 250 14.11 -5.89 -9.64
N VAL A 251 13.76 -7.11 -9.21
CA VAL A 251 14.48 -8.32 -9.62
C VAL A 251 14.43 -8.49 -11.13
N ILE A 252 13.26 -8.35 -11.75
CA ILE A 252 13.08 -8.40 -13.21
C ILE A 252 13.97 -7.35 -13.90
N ALA A 253 13.91 -6.09 -13.46
CA ALA A 253 14.72 -4.99 -14.00
C ALA A 253 16.22 -5.29 -13.92
N SER A 254 16.70 -5.74 -12.76
CA SER A 254 18.10 -6.07 -12.53
C SER A 254 18.57 -7.27 -13.36
N GLY A 255 17.66 -8.23 -13.61
CA GLY A 255 17.95 -9.42 -14.41
C GLY A 255 18.09 -9.10 -15.89
N ILE A 256 17.19 -8.26 -16.43
CA ILE A 256 17.24 -7.77 -17.81
C ILE A 256 18.50 -6.93 -18.03
N ALA A 257 18.78 -5.96 -17.16
CA ALA A 257 19.94 -5.07 -17.30
C ALA A 257 21.28 -5.83 -17.14
N GLY A 258 21.34 -6.77 -16.19
CA GLY A 258 22.55 -7.52 -15.87
C GLY A 258 22.79 -8.75 -16.75
N ARG A 259 21.90 -9.08 -17.70
CA ARG A 259 21.87 -10.37 -18.44
C ARG A 259 22.03 -11.55 -17.48
N LYS A 260 21.35 -11.50 -16.33
CA LYS A 260 21.36 -12.58 -15.35
C LYS A 260 20.55 -13.77 -15.86
N ASP A 261 20.60 -14.88 -15.12
CA ASP A 261 19.83 -16.09 -15.38
C ASP A 261 18.34 -15.75 -15.59
N GLU A 262 17.83 -16.02 -16.79
CA GLU A 262 16.44 -15.73 -17.19
C GLU A 262 15.42 -16.53 -16.37
N SER A 263 15.83 -17.64 -15.74
CA SER A 263 14.98 -18.39 -14.80
C SER A 263 14.64 -17.58 -13.54
N ILE A 264 15.53 -16.71 -13.08
CA ILE A 264 15.27 -15.83 -11.93
C ILE A 264 14.21 -14.79 -12.31
N VAL A 265 14.34 -14.20 -13.50
CA VAL A 265 13.38 -13.23 -14.03
C VAL A 265 12.02 -13.88 -14.25
N ALA A 266 12.01 -15.09 -14.84
CA ALA A 266 10.81 -15.89 -15.03
C ALA A 266 10.09 -16.17 -13.69
N ASN A 267 10.80 -16.62 -12.66
CA ASN A 267 10.22 -16.87 -11.34
C ASN A 267 9.63 -15.61 -10.70
N SER A 268 10.29 -14.45 -10.85
CA SER A 268 9.75 -13.18 -10.36
C SER A 268 8.50 -12.72 -11.13
N ILE A 269 8.43 -12.97 -12.45
CA ILE A 269 7.22 -12.74 -13.24
C ILE A 269 6.08 -13.62 -12.72
N ILE A 270 6.32 -14.92 -12.55
CA ILE A 270 5.32 -15.85 -12.02
C ILE A 270 4.87 -15.43 -10.63
N SER A 271 5.78 -15.03 -9.74
CA SER A 271 5.45 -14.57 -8.39
C SER A 271 4.56 -13.30 -8.38
N CYS A 272 4.66 -12.44 -9.39
CA CYS A 272 3.75 -11.31 -9.56
C CYS A 272 2.37 -11.70 -10.11
N LEU A 273 2.31 -12.78 -10.90
CA LEU A 273 1.11 -13.24 -11.61
C LEU A 273 0.31 -14.30 -10.85
N GLU A 274 0.94 -15.03 -9.94
CA GLU A 274 0.26 -16.02 -9.11
C GLU A 274 -0.70 -15.33 -8.14
N ASP A 275 -2.00 -15.53 -8.38
CA ASP A 275 -3.05 -15.25 -7.41
C ASP A 275 -2.72 -16.03 -6.13
N ARG A 276 -2.43 -15.31 -5.04
CA ARG A 276 -2.02 -15.95 -3.78
C ARG A 276 -3.20 -16.74 -3.21
N PRO A 277 -3.09 -18.08 -3.11
CA PRO A 277 -4.25 -18.94 -2.83
C PRO A 277 -4.76 -18.87 -1.38
N ASN A 278 -4.14 -18.09 -0.50
CA ASN A 278 -4.45 -18.08 0.94
C ASN A 278 -4.69 -16.70 1.58
N ASP A 279 -4.63 -15.61 0.81
CA ASP A 279 -4.84 -14.28 1.37
C ASP A 279 -6.25 -13.82 0.98
N GLU A 280 -7.14 -13.69 1.97
CA GLU A 280 -8.44 -13.06 1.77
C GLU A 280 -8.23 -11.71 1.08
N ASP A 281 -8.71 -11.63 -0.16
CA ASP A 281 -8.58 -10.50 -1.08
C ASP A 281 -8.80 -9.17 -0.34
N ASP A 282 -7.76 -8.35 -0.24
CA ASP A 282 -7.88 -7.01 0.33
C ASP A 282 -8.64 -6.04 -0.60
N GLY A 283 -9.02 -6.52 -1.80
CA GLY A 283 -9.78 -5.81 -2.83
C GLY A 283 -9.00 -4.72 -3.56
N VAL A 284 -7.85 -4.29 -3.01
CA VAL A 284 -7.03 -3.19 -3.53
C VAL A 284 -5.85 -3.74 -4.33
N VAL A 285 -5.17 -4.78 -3.84
CA VAL A 285 -4.00 -5.37 -4.50
C VAL A 285 -4.38 -6.27 -5.67
N SER A 286 -5.49 -7.02 -5.58
CA SER A 286 -5.97 -7.84 -6.70
C SER A 286 -6.28 -6.99 -7.94
N SER A 287 -6.75 -5.75 -7.75
CA SER A 287 -6.93 -4.78 -8.82
C SER A 287 -5.60 -4.29 -9.42
N LEU A 288 -4.57 -4.15 -8.59
CA LEU A 288 -3.23 -3.72 -9.00
C LEU A 288 -2.50 -4.80 -9.81
N ALA A 289 -2.42 -6.03 -9.29
CA ALA A 289 -1.75 -7.14 -9.97
C ALA A 289 -2.33 -7.28 -11.39
N ARG A 290 -3.68 -7.24 -11.50
CA ARG A 290 -4.40 -7.24 -12.78
C ARG A 290 -3.99 -6.13 -13.74
N SER A 291 -3.69 -4.93 -13.24
CA SER A 291 -3.24 -3.82 -14.09
C SER A 291 -1.86 -4.04 -14.73
N LEU A 292 -1.03 -4.92 -14.16
CA LEU A 292 0.31 -5.25 -14.62
C LEU A 292 0.37 -6.56 -15.44
N HIS A 293 -0.70 -7.37 -15.40
CA HIS A 293 -0.72 -8.72 -15.99
C HIS A 293 -0.25 -8.75 -17.44
N TRP A 294 -0.73 -7.83 -18.27
CA TRP A 294 -0.39 -7.82 -19.69
C TRP A 294 1.07 -7.45 -19.97
N ASP A 295 1.59 -6.47 -19.25
CA ASP A 295 2.98 -6.03 -19.40
C ASP A 295 3.94 -7.14 -18.91
N LEU A 296 3.58 -7.84 -17.83
CA LEU A 296 4.29 -9.03 -17.36
C LEU A 296 4.20 -10.21 -18.35
N LEU A 297 3.04 -10.43 -18.97
CA LEU A 297 2.85 -11.43 -20.03
C LEU A 297 3.72 -11.12 -21.27
N ARG A 298 3.85 -9.84 -21.65
CA ARG A 298 4.73 -9.41 -22.74
C ARG A 298 6.20 -9.70 -22.45
N LEU A 299 6.64 -9.43 -21.22
CA LEU A 299 8.01 -9.78 -20.80
C LEU A 299 8.23 -11.30 -20.82
N ALA A 300 7.27 -12.08 -20.31
CA ALA A 300 7.35 -13.53 -20.35
C ALA A 300 7.44 -14.06 -21.80
N ALA A 301 6.64 -13.50 -22.72
CA ALA A 301 6.70 -13.81 -24.14
C ALA A 301 8.08 -13.52 -24.75
N ALA A 302 8.69 -12.37 -24.42
CA ALA A 302 10.02 -12.03 -24.89
C ALA A 302 11.10 -13.02 -24.40
N ILE A 303 11.03 -13.46 -23.14
CA ILE A 303 11.92 -14.50 -22.58
C ILE A 303 11.75 -15.82 -23.32
N MET A 304 10.51 -16.27 -23.54
CA MET A 304 10.22 -17.52 -24.26
C MET A 304 10.68 -17.49 -25.74
N GLU A 305 10.60 -16.33 -26.39
CA GLU A 305 11.18 -16.12 -27.72
C GLU A 305 12.72 -16.16 -27.69
N GLY A 306 13.34 -15.66 -26.61
CA GLY A 306 14.77 -15.81 -26.36
C GLY A 306 15.18 -17.27 -26.22
N ASP A 307 14.45 -18.04 -25.41
CA ASP A 307 14.61 -19.49 -25.25
C ASP A 307 14.51 -20.22 -26.60
N ALA A 308 13.55 -19.85 -27.45
CA ALA A 308 13.39 -20.41 -28.79
C ALA A 308 14.65 -20.22 -29.64
N LYS A 309 15.13 -18.98 -29.72
CA LYS A 309 16.29 -18.60 -30.53
C LYS A 309 17.57 -19.28 -30.05
N ARG A 310 17.71 -19.57 -28.75
CA ARG A 310 18.85 -20.30 -28.20
C ARG A 310 18.77 -21.79 -28.47
N ALA A 311 17.58 -22.39 -28.30
CA ALA A 311 17.35 -23.80 -28.62
C ALA A 311 17.67 -24.12 -30.08
N ASP A 312 17.34 -23.21 -31.00
CA ASP A 312 17.64 -23.36 -32.44
C ASP A 312 19.15 -23.19 -32.77
N LYS A 313 19.92 -22.52 -31.91
CA LYS A 313 21.34 -22.21 -32.14
C LYS A 313 22.31 -23.19 -31.50
N GLU A 314 21.98 -23.74 -30.34
CA GLU A 314 22.97 -24.46 -29.50
C GLU A 314 22.87 -25.99 -29.59
N ASP A 315 21.87 -26.55 -30.28
CA ASP A 315 21.67 -28.00 -30.52
C ASP A 315 21.81 -28.90 -29.26
N LYS A 316 21.73 -28.27 -28.08
CA LYS A 316 21.89 -28.85 -26.76
C LYS A 316 20.69 -28.45 -25.91
N LYS A 317 20.29 -29.40 -25.04
CA LYS A 317 19.22 -29.36 -24.02
C LYS A 317 18.28 -28.14 -24.14
N ILE A 318 17.03 -28.41 -24.52
CA ILE A 318 15.93 -27.45 -24.43
C ILE A 318 15.89 -26.91 -22.99
N VAL A 319 16.35 -25.67 -22.80
CA VAL A 319 16.23 -24.94 -21.55
C VAL A 319 14.97 -24.09 -21.66
N SER A 320 13.99 -24.37 -20.81
CA SER A 320 12.81 -23.52 -20.62
C SER A 320 13.07 -22.68 -19.38
N SER A 321 12.97 -21.35 -19.51
CA SER A 321 13.09 -20.46 -18.35
C SER A 321 11.88 -20.56 -17.42
N PHE A 322 10.73 -21.00 -17.95
CA PHE A 322 9.50 -21.28 -17.19
C PHE A 322 9.28 -22.80 -17.03
N ASP A 323 8.94 -23.22 -15.82
CA ASP A 323 8.50 -24.58 -15.52
C ASP A 323 7.01 -24.79 -15.86
N VAL A 324 6.52 -26.03 -15.72
CA VAL A 324 5.12 -26.35 -16.08
C VAL A 324 4.12 -25.60 -15.21
N ARG A 325 4.42 -25.39 -13.92
CA ARG A 325 3.61 -24.58 -13.02
C ARG A 325 3.53 -23.13 -13.49
N GLY A 326 4.69 -22.50 -13.76
CA GLY A 326 4.76 -21.14 -14.27
C GLY A 326 4.02 -20.98 -15.60
N MET A 327 4.12 -21.96 -16.50
CA MET A 327 3.32 -21.97 -17.73
C MET A 327 1.82 -22.06 -17.46
N GLY A 328 1.39 -22.83 -16.45
CA GLY A 328 0.01 -22.88 -16.00
C GLY A 328 -0.53 -21.52 -15.55
N VAL A 329 0.26 -20.77 -14.79
CA VAL A 329 -0.05 -19.40 -14.34
C VAL A 329 -0.13 -18.44 -15.52
N LEU A 330 0.83 -18.48 -16.46
CA LEU A 330 0.80 -17.61 -17.64
C LEU A 330 -0.44 -17.87 -18.51
N LEU A 331 -0.82 -19.14 -18.68
CA LEU A 331 -2.01 -19.53 -19.45
C LEU A 331 -3.31 -19.11 -18.75
N SER A 332 -3.39 -19.23 -17.42
CA SER A 332 -4.57 -18.80 -16.66
C SER A 332 -4.75 -17.28 -16.76
N VAL A 333 -3.69 -16.51 -16.54
CA VAL A 333 -3.70 -15.05 -16.66
C VAL A 333 -4.02 -14.61 -18.09
N PHE A 334 -3.41 -15.24 -19.10
CA PHE A 334 -3.73 -14.95 -20.50
C PHE A 334 -5.21 -15.21 -20.82
N THR A 335 -5.80 -16.28 -20.28
CA THR A 335 -7.23 -16.60 -20.46
C THR A 335 -8.13 -15.57 -19.78
N ILE A 336 -7.76 -15.12 -18.57
CA ILE A 336 -8.51 -14.08 -17.85
C ILE A 336 -8.44 -12.75 -18.59
N GLU A 337 -7.23 -12.32 -19.00
CA GLU A 337 -7.01 -11.07 -19.72
C GLU A 337 -7.71 -11.03 -21.07
N THR A 338 -7.68 -12.12 -21.83
CA THR A 338 -8.37 -12.21 -23.13
C THR A 338 -9.89 -12.12 -22.97
N LYS A 339 -10.47 -12.86 -22.02
CA LYS A 339 -11.92 -12.76 -21.71
C LYS A 339 -12.32 -11.37 -21.23
N ALA A 340 -11.52 -10.75 -20.35
CA ALA A 340 -11.79 -9.40 -19.85
C ALA A 340 -11.73 -8.36 -20.98
N ARG A 341 -10.91 -8.57 -22.01
CA ARG A 341 -10.80 -7.70 -23.19
C ARG A 341 -11.91 -7.90 -24.18
N GLU A 342 -12.33 -9.13 -24.44
CA GLU A 342 -13.52 -9.42 -25.25
C GLU A 342 -14.78 -8.71 -24.69
N LEU A 343 -14.87 -8.56 -23.36
CA LEU A 343 -15.91 -7.79 -22.69
C LEU A 343 -15.70 -6.27 -22.79
N LYS A 344 -14.45 -5.79 -22.82
CA LYS A 344 -14.09 -4.35 -22.91
C LYS A 344 -14.03 -3.80 -24.34
N ASP A 345 -13.87 -4.63 -25.36
CA ASP A 345 -13.93 -4.24 -26.78
C ASP A 345 -15.33 -3.72 -27.20
N GLN A 346 -16.32 -3.76 -26.29
CA GLN A 346 -17.59 -3.03 -26.41
C GLN A 346 -17.47 -1.53 -26.05
N ASN A 347 -16.37 -1.07 -25.44
CA ASN A 347 -16.16 0.28 -24.88
C ASN A 347 -14.86 1.00 -25.34
N ASP A 348 -14.25 0.59 -26.46
CA ASP A 348 -13.31 1.37 -27.31
C ASP A 348 -11.93 1.87 -26.79
N GLU A 349 -11.49 1.66 -25.54
CA GLU A 349 -10.26 2.34 -25.05
C GLU A 349 -8.90 1.60 -25.10
N VAL A 350 -8.78 0.30 -25.41
CA VAL A 350 -7.44 -0.34 -25.55
C VAL A 350 -7.44 -1.45 -26.63
N LYS A 351 -7.20 -1.08 -27.90
CA LYS A 351 -7.01 -2.04 -29.00
C LYS A 351 -5.62 -2.67 -28.93
N THR A 352 -5.52 -3.83 -28.27
CA THR A 352 -4.38 -4.74 -28.51
C THR A 352 -4.61 -5.40 -29.87
N SER A 353 -3.60 -5.45 -30.75
CA SER A 353 -3.84 -6.00 -32.09
C SER A 353 -4.21 -7.49 -31.98
N PRO A 354 -5.20 -7.97 -32.77
CA PRO A 354 -5.52 -9.41 -32.84
C PRO A 354 -4.29 -10.26 -33.19
N GLU A 355 -3.36 -9.69 -33.94
CA GLU A 355 -2.07 -10.28 -34.30
C GLU A 355 -1.17 -10.50 -33.08
N GLU A 356 -1.11 -9.54 -32.15
CA GLU A 356 -0.34 -9.66 -30.92
C GLU A 356 -0.93 -10.75 -30.01
N LEU A 357 -2.27 -10.82 -29.89
CA LEU A 357 -2.94 -11.89 -29.14
C LEU A 357 -2.65 -13.26 -29.74
N HIS A 358 -2.71 -13.39 -31.07
CA HIS A 358 -2.41 -14.63 -31.77
C HIS A 358 -0.95 -15.04 -31.58
N ARG A 359 -0.02 -14.09 -31.72
CA ARG A 359 1.42 -14.31 -31.51
C ARG A 359 1.71 -14.77 -30.08
N THR A 360 1.19 -14.07 -29.08
CA THR A 360 1.37 -14.44 -27.66
C THR A 360 0.80 -15.84 -27.37
N ARG A 361 -0.35 -16.19 -27.95
CA ARG A 361 -0.93 -17.55 -27.83
C ARG A 361 0.01 -18.62 -28.40
N LEU A 362 0.61 -18.39 -29.56
CA LEU A 362 1.57 -19.33 -30.17
C LEU A 362 2.83 -19.47 -29.32
N ILE A 363 3.36 -18.37 -28.80
CA ILE A 363 4.54 -18.36 -27.92
C ILE A 363 4.27 -19.15 -26.64
N LEU A 364 3.11 -18.94 -26.00
CA LEU A 364 2.71 -19.68 -24.81
C LEU A 364 2.57 -21.18 -25.10
N GLY A 365 1.99 -21.55 -26.25
CA GLY A 365 1.87 -22.95 -26.66
C GLY A 365 3.23 -23.64 -26.86
N GLU A 366 4.18 -22.97 -27.52
CA GLU A 366 5.52 -23.51 -27.71
C GLU A 366 6.33 -23.52 -26.40
N GLY A 367 6.17 -22.51 -25.55
CA GLY A 367 6.74 -22.46 -24.20
C GLY A 367 6.27 -23.63 -23.34
N LEU A 368 4.96 -23.92 -23.36
CA LEU A 368 4.37 -25.06 -22.65
C LEU A 368 4.98 -26.38 -23.11
N LYS A 369 5.09 -26.58 -24.44
CA LYS A 369 5.74 -27.77 -25.02
C LYS A 369 7.18 -27.91 -24.54
N ARG A 370 7.97 -26.83 -24.49
CA ARG A 370 9.36 -26.87 -24.00
C ARG A 370 9.45 -27.17 -22.51
N ALA A 371 8.60 -26.54 -21.68
CA ALA A 371 8.51 -26.84 -20.25
C ALA A 371 8.20 -28.32 -20.02
N PHE A 372 7.24 -28.90 -20.77
CA PHE A 372 6.94 -30.33 -20.72
C PHE A 372 8.13 -31.21 -21.11
N VAL A 373 8.85 -30.87 -22.18
CA VAL A 373 10.01 -31.66 -22.61
C VAL A 373 11.14 -31.57 -21.57
N ALA A 374 11.36 -30.39 -20.99
CA ALA A 374 12.35 -30.16 -19.95
C ALA A 374 12.05 -30.97 -18.68
N GLU A 375 10.84 -30.87 -18.13
CA GLU A 375 10.43 -31.59 -16.92
C GLU A 375 10.52 -33.12 -17.11
N ASN A 376 10.08 -33.62 -18.26
CA ASN A 376 10.17 -35.05 -18.57
C ASN A 376 11.61 -35.53 -18.76
N SER A 377 12.50 -34.69 -19.28
CA SER A 377 13.92 -35.02 -19.36
C SER A 377 14.55 -35.13 -17.96
N MET A 378 14.15 -34.28 -17.01
CA MET A 378 14.58 -34.33 -15.62
C MET A 378 14.05 -35.60 -14.94
N LYS A 379 12.75 -35.94 -15.09
CA LYS A 379 12.16 -37.17 -14.54
C LYS A 379 12.81 -38.44 -15.09
N LYS A 380 13.14 -38.49 -16.38
CA LYS A 380 13.89 -39.61 -16.99
C LYS A 380 15.30 -39.74 -16.43
N SER A 381 16.00 -38.62 -16.22
CA SER A 381 17.33 -38.65 -15.59
C SER A 381 17.27 -39.14 -14.14
N ALA A 382 16.28 -38.70 -13.36
CA ALA A 382 16.05 -39.15 -11.99
C ALA A 382 15.64 -40.63 -11.89
N ALA A 383 14.81 -41.11 -12.83
CA ALA A 383 14.44 -42.53 -12.94
C ALA A 383 15.61 -43.41 -13.42
N SER A 384 16.50 -42.90 -14.27
CA SER A 384 17.70 -43.62 -14.70
C SER A 384 18.72 -43.83 -13.56
N SER A 385 18.71 -42.94 -12.56
CA SER A 385 19.46 -43.06 -11.31
C SER A 385 18.87 -44.11 -10.35
N ARG A 386 17.56 -44.37 -10.41
CA ARG A 386 16.86 -45.41 -9.63
C ARG A 386 16.46 -46.57 -10.56
N ARG A 387 17.41 -47.46 -10.86
CA ARG A 387 17.13 -48.68 -11.64
C ARG A 387 16.05 -49.54 -10.96
N SER A 388 14.83 -49.51 -11.49
CA SER A 388 14.08 -50.73 -11.78
C SER A 388 13.19 -50.49 -13.01
N LYS A 389 13.10 -51.53 -13.85
CA LYS A 389 12.41 -51.53 -15.14
C LYS A 389 10.91 -51.35 -14.92
N ALA A 390 10.41 -50.13 -14.95
CA ALA A 390 9.03 -49.84 -15.33
C ALA A 390 9.08 -49.00 -16.60
N TYR A 391 8.78 -49.63 -17.73
CA TYR A 391 8.62 -48.97 -19.01
C TYR A 391 7.36 -48.09 -18.90
N VAL A 392 7.50 -46.87 -18.41
CA VAL A 392 6.41 -45.88 -18.48
C VAL A 392 6.37 -45.40 -19.94
N ALA A 393 5.69 -46.18 -20.78
CA ALA A 393 5.21 -45.74 -22.07
C ALA A 393 4.17 -44.64 -21.82
N GLY A 394 4.65 -43.41 -21.77
CA GLY A 394 3.81 -42.24 -21.67
C GLY A 394 4.29 -41.17 -22.63
N ILE A 395 3.35 -40.32 -23.04
CA ILE A 395 3.41 -39.24 -24.04
C ILE A 395 4.35 -38.11 -23.55
N TYR A 396 5.57 -38.45 -23.16
CA TYR A 396 6.39 -37.65 -22.24
C TYR A 396 7.83 -37.49 -22.76
N GLY A 397 7.97 -37.07 -24.01
CA GLY A 397 9.26 -36.84 -24.65
C GLY A 397 9.13 -36.03 -25.94
N ALA A 398 10.23 -35.86 -26.68
CA ALA A 398 10.31 -35.12 -27.94
C ALA A 398 9.33 -35.59 -29.05
N ASN A 399 8.66 -36.73 -28.84
CA ASN A 399 7.62 -37.27 -29.70
C ASN A 399 6.19 -36.82 -29.31
N PHE A 400 6.02 -35.83 -28.42
CA PHE A 400 4.70 -35.31 -28.01
C PHE A 400 3.78 -35.03 -29.22
N THR A 401 4.35 -34.44 -30.28
CA THR A 401 3.66 -34.12 -31.54
C THR A 401 3.20 -35.33 -32.36
N LYS A 402 3.68 -36.55 -32.07
CA LYS A 402 3.32 -37.79 -32.77
C LYS A 402 2.10 -38.51 -32.17
N HIS A 403 1.62 -38.03 -31.01
CA HIS A 403 0.45 -38.60 -30.33
C HIS A 403 -0.85 -37.96 -30.80
N SER A 404 -1.98 -38.64 -30.59
CA SER A 404 -3.29 -38.11 -30.97
C SER A 404 -3.63 -36.85 -30.16
N ARG A 405 -4.48 -35.98 -30.71
CA ARG A 405 -4.86 -34.72 -30.05
C ARG A 405 -5.50 -34.95 -28.68
N GLU A 406 -6.36 -35.96 -28.56
CA GLU A 406 -7.02 -36.32 -27.29
C GLU A 406 -6.03 -36.80 -26.23
N GLU A 407 -4.98 -37.52 -26.64
CA GLU A 407 -3.89 -37.97 -25.77
C GLU A 407 -3.01 -36.82 -25.29
N GLN A 408 -2.71 -35.87 -26.18
CA GLN A 408 -2.00 -34.63 -25.84
C GLN A 408 -2.81 -33.79 -24.85
N GLU A 409 -4.10 -33.57 -25.12
CA GLU A 409 -5.00 -32.80 -24.24
C GLU A 409 -5.13 -33.44 -22.86
N ARG A 410 -5.25 -34.77 -22.78
CA ARG A 410 -5.34 -35.51 -21.51
C ARG A 410 -4.02 -35.44 -20.71
N ALA A 411 -2.88 -35.51 -21.39
CA ALA A 411 -1.55 -35.37 -20.77
C ALA A 411 -1.31 -33.96 -20.23
N VAL A 412 -1.70 -32.92 -20.97
CA VAL A 412 -1.62 -31.52 -20.51
C VAL A 412 -2.51 -31.29 -19.30
N LYS A 413 -3.75 -31.79 -19.34
CA LYS A 413 -4.72 -31.62 -18.25
C LYS A 413 -4.26 -32.28 -16.94
N MET A 414 -3.76 -33.51 -16.98
CA MET A 414 -3.27 -34.21 -15.79
C MET A 414 -2.06 -33.55 -15.13
N MET A 415 -1.26 -32.76 -15.85
CA MET A 415 -0.07 -32.10 -15.29
C MET A 415 -0.32 -30.66 -14.84
N LEU A 416 -1.35 -29.99 -15.37
CA LEU A 416 -1.78 -28.67 -14.87
C LEU A 416 -2.63 -28.77 -13.58
N GLU A 417 -3.08 -29.97 -13.22
CA GLU A 417 -3.84 -30.25 -11.98
C GLU A 417 -2.94 -30.57 -10.76
N TYR A 418 -1.61 -30.57 -10.94
CA TYR A 418 -0.58 -30.72 -9.87
C TYR A 418 0.15 -29.40 -9.66
#